data_AF-A0A927P9P1-F1
#
_entry.id   AF-A0A927P9P1-F1
#
_cell.length_a   1.000
_cell.length_b   1.000
_cell.length_c   1.000
_cell.angle_alpha   90.00
_cell.angle_beta   90.00
_cell.angle_gamma   90.00
#
_symmetry.space_group_name_H-M   'P 1'
#
loop_
_entity.id
_entity.type
_entity.pdbx_description
1 polymer ?
#
loop_
_entity_poly.entity_id
_entity_poly.type
_entity_poly.pdbx_seq_one_letter_code
_entity_poly.pdbx_strand_id
1 'polypeptide(L)'
;MKKLLVFVLTLVCILGLIGCSQKEEVQQSGNKLTLDKVVELSTKGEKLTWSDFEQYESIDTGSGLYILVYEIDETFDLWIGGGTLDGAPMYIRLVTKANENNCIDIRTGDVKEFIEANEK
;
A
#
# COMPACT_ATOMS: atom_id res chain seq x y z
N MET A 1 -58.30 -21.38 2.93
CA MET A 1 -59.17 -21.13 1.76
C MET A 1 -58.56 -19.96 0.99
N LYS A 2 -57.76 -20.26 -0.04
CA LYS A 2 -58.06 -20.03 -1.47
C LYS A 2 -58.06 -18.56 -1.91
N LYS A 3 -56.95 -18.19 -2.57
CA LYS A 3 -56.82 -17.32 -3.78
C LYS A 3 -57.09 -15.82 -3.53
N LEU A 4 -56.26 -14.88 -4.00
CA LEU A 4 -56.08 -14.59 -5.43
C LEU A 4 -54.81 -13.76 -5.69
N LEU A 5 -54.12 -14.17 -6.74
CA LEU A 5 -52.96 -13.61 -7.41
C LEU A 5 -53.28 -12.27 -8.11
N VAL A 6 -52.46 -11.22 -7.95
CA VAL A 6 -52.28 -10.18 -8.98
C VAL A 6 -50.81 -9.72 -9.02
N PHE A 7 -50.20 -10.04 -10.16
CA PHE A 7 -48.92 -9.60 -10.70
C PHE A 7 -49.01 -8.13 -11.18
N VAL A 8 -47.85 -7.57 -11.58
CA VAL A 8 -47.67 -6.38 -12.47
C VAL A 8 -47.59 -5.04 -11.71
N LEU A 9 -46.40 -4.52 -11.39
CA LEU A 9 -45.42 -3.83 -12.26
C LEU A 9 -45.93 -2.48 -12.79
N THR A 10 -45.61 -1.39 -12.06
CA THR A 10 -45.56 0.03 -12.46
C THR A 10 -45.57 0.83 -11.15
N LEU A 11 -44.89 1.95 -10.93
CA LEU A 11 -44.05 2.84 -11.72
C LEU A 11 -43.70 3.96 -10.72
N VAL A 12 -42.42 4.33 -10.66
CA VAL A 12 -41.93 5.69 -10.33
C VAL A 12 -41.94 6.15 -8.86
N CYS A 13 -40.69 6.29 -8.39
CA CYS A 13 -40.09 7.46 -7.73
C CYS A 13 -40.87 8.09 -6.58
N ILE A 14 -40.64 7.58 -5.38
CA ILE A 14 -40.78 8.38 -4.17
C ILE A 14 -39.38 8.80 -3.73
N LEU A 15 -39.09 10.06 -4.04
CA LEU A 15 -38.02 10.87 -3.46
C LEU A 15 -38.10 10.78 -1.93
N GLY A 16 -37.04 10.28 -1.30
CA GLY A 16 -36.95 10.13 0.14
C GLY A 16 -35.50 10.14 0.60
N LEU A 17 -34.95 11.36 0.62
CA LEU A 17 -33.84 11.83 1.45
C LEU A 17 -33.27 10.83 2.47
N ILE A 18 -32.32 10.00 2.04
CA ILE A 18 -31.26 9.47 2.89
C ILE A 18 -29.97 9.62 2.07
N GLY A 19 -29.52 10.87 1.95
CA GLY A 19 -28.16 11.18 1.55
C GLY A 19 -27.21 10.84 2.69
N CYS A 20 -27.15 9.57 3.09
CA CYS A 20 -25.91 9.05 3.63
C CYS A 20 -24.95 9.08 2.45
N SER A 21 -24.04 10.05 2.46
CA SER A 21 -22.86 10.08 1.60
C SER A 21 -22.32 8.65 1.60
N GLN A 22 -22.58 7.93 0.51
CA GLN A 22 -21.88 6.69 0.24
C GLN A 22 -20.44 7.17 0.08
N LYS A 23 -19.66 7.03 1.17
CA LYS A 23 -18.22 6.86 1.02
C LYS A 23 -18.13 5.72 0.03
N GLU A 24 -17.76 6.07 -1.18
CA GLU A 24 -17.26 5.12 -2.14
C GLU A 24 -16.16 4.36 -1.39
N GLU A 25 -16.49 3.17 -0.92
CA GLU A 25 -15.48 2.19 -0.58
C GLU A 25 -14.79 1.90 -1.91
N VAL A 26 -13.70 2.63 -2.15
CA VAL A 26 -12.71 2.25 -3.15
C VAL A 26 -12.33 0.83 -2.78
N GLN A 27 -12.80 -0.12 -3.59
CA GLN A 27 -12.34 -1.49 -3.56
C GLN A 27 -10.87 -1.43 -3.99
N GLN A 28 -9.99 -1.27 -3.01
CA GLN A 28 -8.54 -1.38 -3.16
C GLN A 28 -8.24 -2.82 -3.56
N SER A 29 -8.17 -3.08 -4.86
CA SER A 29 -7.14 -3.96 -5.39
C SER A 29 -6.01 -3.06 -5.87
N GLY A 30 -5.36 -2.36 -4.94
CA GLY A 30 -4.25 -1.49 -5.28
C GLY A 30 -3.04 -2.29 -5.70
N ASN A 31 -2.10 -1.59 -6.35
CA ASN A 31 -0.90 -2.20 -6.89
C ASN A 31 0.00 -2.60 -5.72
N LYS A 32 0.11 -3.89 -5.41
CA LYS A 32 1.03 -4.37 -4.38
C LYS A 32 2.48 -4.24 -4.87
N LEU A 33 3.37 -3.74 -4.01
CA LEU A 33 4.80 -3.72 -4.30
C LEU A 33 5.37 -5.15 -4.25
N THR A 34 6.31 -5.48 -5.14
CA THR A 34 6.96 -6.79 -5.20
C THR A 34 8.47 -6.69 -4.98
N LEU A 35 9.12 -7.78 -4.55
CA LEU A 35 10.59 -7.82 -4.40
C LEU A 35 11.30 -7.54 -5.72
N ASP A 36 10.83 -8.11 -6.84
CA ASP A 36 11.37 -7.83 -8.18
C ASP A 36 11.39 -6.33 -8.47
N LYS A 37 10.33 -5.63 -8.09
CA LYS A 37 10.24 -4.18 -8.29
C LYS A 37 11.15 -3.42 -7.33
N VAL A 38 11.30 -3.87 -6.09
CA VAL A 38 12.28 -3.27 -5.15
C VAL A 38 13.70 -3.42 -5.68
N VAL A 39 14.04 -4.57 -6.25
CA VAL A 39 15.34 -4.82 -6.92
C VAL A 39 15.53 -3.94 -8.15
N GLU A 40 14.48 -3.70 -8.95
CA GLU A 40 14.54 -2.76 -10.07
C GLU A 40 14.76 -1.33 -9.58
N LEU A 41 13.99 -0.88 -8.59
CA LEU A 41 14.05 0.47 -8.04
C LEU A 41 15.38 0.77 -7.35
N SER A 42 16.00 -0.22 -6.69
CA SER A 42 17.29 -0.05 -6.02
C SER A 42 18.41 0.42 -6.96
N THR A 43 18.32 0.08 -8.25
CA THR A 43 19.30 0.53 -9.28
C THR A 43 19.35 2.05 -9.44
N LYS A 44 18.30 2.76 -9.02
CA LYS A 44 18.23 4.23 -9.04
C LYS A 44 19.05 4.87 -7.92
N GLY A 45 19.40 4.13 -6.87
CA GLY A 45 20.22 4.57 -5.76
C GLY A 45 19.66 5.81 -5.06
N GLU A 46 20.53 6.76 -4.71
CA GLU A 46 20.16 8.02 -4.04
C GLU A 46 19.23 8.96 -4.84
N LYS A 47 18.86 8.60 -6.08
CA LYS A 47 17.86 9.35 -6.85
C LYS A 47 16.41 8.91 -6.55
N LEU A 48 16.22 7.88 -5.72
CA LEU A 48 14.88 7.44 -5.30
C LEU A 48 14.17 8.53 -4.49
N THR A 49 12.88 8.72 -4.76
CA THR A 49 12.00 9.67 -4.08
C THR A 49 10.68 9.00 -3.69
N TRP A 50 9.85 9.67 -2.89
CA TRP A 50 8.50 9.20 -2.53
C TRP A 50 7.66 8.83 -3.76
N SER A 51 7.73 9.63 -4.82
CA SER A 51 6.92 9.44 -6.03
C SER A 51 7.24 8.19 -6.83
N ASP A 52 8.43 7.58 -6.63
CA ASP A 52 8.72 6.27 -7.21
C ASP A 52 7.81 5.16 -6.62
N PHE A 53 7.23 5.41 -5.44
CA PHE A 53 6.44 4.43 -4.68
C PHE A 53 4.95 4.81 -4.53
N GLU A 54 4.53 6.01 -4.89
CA GLU A 54 3.15 6.51 -4.73
C GLU A 54 2.07 5.63 -5.37
N GLN A 55 2.42 4.89 -6.41
CA GLN A 55 1.50 3.98 -7.10
C GLN A 55 1.20 2.69 -6.33
N TYR A 56 1.98 2.37 -5.29
CA TYR A 56 1.83 1.14 -4.52
C TYR A 56 1.04 1.35 -3.24
N GLU A 57 0.35 0.31 -2.79
CA GLU A 57 -0.35 0.34 -1.51
C GLU A 57 0.62 0.46 -0.33
N SER A 58 0.33 1.39 0.58
CA SER A 58 1.10 1.63 1.79
C SER A 58 0.23 2.00 2.98
N ILE A 59 0.75 1.76 4.17
CA ILE A 59 0.17 2.16 5.44
C ILE A 59 1.03 3.29 6.01
N ASP A 60 0.41 4.42 6.36
CA ASP A 60 1.08 5.48 7.13
C ASP A 60 1.11 5.08 8.61
N THR A 61 2.32 4.88 9.14
CA THR A 61 2.57 4.49 10.53
C THR A 61 3.32 5.58 11.31
N GLY A 62 3.46 6.76 10.71
CA GLY A 62 4.24 7.86 11.25
C GLY A 62 3.69 8.46 12.53
N SER A 63 4.59 8.86 13.44
CA SER A 63 4.28 9.75 14.55
C SER A 63 5.41 10.79 14.69
N GLY A 64 5.16 12.00 14.18
CA GLY A 64 6.14 13.07 14.08
C GLY A 64 6.97 13.02 12.80
N LEU A 65 7.46 11.84 12.40
CA LEU A 65 8.00 11.59 11.06
C LEU A 65 6.91 11.01 10.16
N TYR A 66 7.01 11.28 8.85
CA TYR A 66 6.20 10.61 7.84
C TYR A 66 6.83 9.25 7.52
N ILE A 67 6.07 8.16 7.71
CA ILE A 67 6.56 6.79 7.51
C ILE A 67 5.52 6.00 6.72
N LEU A 68 5.91 5.55 5.53
CA LEU A 68 5.10 4.63 4.73
C LEU A 68 5.67 3.22 4.81
N VAL A 69 4.82 2.27 5.16
CA VAL A 69 5.11 0.83 5.15
C VAL A 69 4.38 0.20 3.98
N TYR A 70 5.14 -0.42 3.07
CA TYR A 70 4.64 -1.17 1.93
C TYR A 70 4.79 -2.66 2.23
N GLU A 71 3.68 -3.36 2.42
CA GLU A 71 3.70 -4.80 2.62
C GLU A 71 4.00 -5.53 1.31
N ILE A 72 5.07 -6.33 1.28
CA ILE A 72 5.50 -7.04 0.06
C ILE A 72 4.99 -8.49 0.09
N ASP A 73 5.37 -9.25 1.11
CA ASP A 73 4.98 -10.64 1.30
C ASP A 73 4.98 -11.03 2.80
N GLU A 74 5.08 -12.32 3.11
CA GLU A 74 5.09 -12.83 4.49
C GLU A 74 6.42 -12.56 5.22
N THR A 75 7.49 -12.28 4.49
CA THR A 75 8.86 -12.13 5.01
C THR A 75 9.29 -10.67 5.04
N PHE A 76 8.87 -9.85 4.07
CA PHE A 76 9.41 -8.50 3.88
C PHE A 76 8.34 -7.39 3.86
N ASP A 77 8.77 -6.24 4.36
CA ASP A 77 8.15 -4.92 4.13
C ASP A 77 9.19 -3.94 3.60
N LEU A 78 8.74 -2.92 2.84
CA LEU A 78 9.56 -1.74 2.55
C LEU A 78 9.10 -0.57 3.41
N TRP A 79 10.04 0.05 4.14
CA TRP A 79 9.80 1.19 5.01
C TRP A 79 10.47 2.43 4.43
N ILE A 80 9.68 3.47 4.18
CA ILE A 80 10.17 4.75 3.69
C ILE A 80 9.84 5.82 4.72
N GLY A 81 10.87 6.51 5.23
CA GLY A 81 10.69 7.50 6.28
C GLY A 81 11.40 8.80 6.01
N GLY A 82 10.79 9.91 6.41
CA GLY A 82 11.39 11.24 6.32
C GLY A 82 10.57 12.30 7.06
N GLY A 83 11.06 13.54 7.02
CA GLY A 83 10.40 14.66 7.71
C GLY A 83 9.12 15.11 7.00
N THR A 84 9.16 15.27 5.68
CA THR A 84 8.03 15.69 4.84
C THR A 84 8.08 15.00 3.49
N LEU A 85 6.93 14.92 2.80
CA LEU A 85 6.82 14.39 1.44
C LEU A 85 7.51 15.27 0.38
N ASP A 86 7.62 16.57 0.63
CA ASP A 86 8.32 17.51 -0.27
C ASP A 86 9.85 17.37 -0.19
N GLY A 87 10.36 16.74 0.87
CA GLY A 87 11.78 16.46 1.08
C GLY A 87 12.17 15.06 0.60
N ALA A 88 13.48 14.82 0.44
CA ALA A 88 13.98 13.48 0.16
C ALA A 88 13.69 12.53 1.34
N PRO A 89 13.39 11.24 1.09
CA PRO A 89 13.37 10.23 2.13
C PRO A 89 14.67 10.23 2.91
N MET A 90 14.59 10.15 4.24
CA MET A 90 15.76 9.96 5.10
C MET A 90 16.29 8.53 4.96
N TYR A 91 15.39 7.55 4.82
CA TYR A 91 15.71 6.15 4.58
C TYR A 91 14.69 5.48 3.65
N ILE A 92 15.14 4.45 2.94
CA ILE A 92 14.30 3.55 2.14
C ILE A 92 14.80 2.13 2.42
N ARG A 93 14.17 1.44 3.37
CA ARG A 93 14.68 0.19 3.92
C ARG A 93 13.81 -0.99 3.55
N LEU A 94 14.42 -2.05 3.01
CA LEU A 94 13.80 -3.37 2.98
C LEU A 94 14.04 -4.03 4.34
N VAL A 95 12.97 -4.44 5.00
CA VAL A 95 12.96 -4.88 6.41
C VAL A 95 12.38 -6.28 6.48
N THR A 96 13.00 -7.17 7.27
CA THR A 96 12.39 -8.48 7.56
C THR A 96 11.32 -8.35 8.65
N LYS A 97 10.14 -8.95 8.44
CA LYS A 97 9.04 -8.96 9.41
C LYS A 97 9.38 -9.66 10.72
N ALA A 98 10.29 -10.63 10.67
CA ALA A 98 10.74 -11.36 11.86
C ALA A 98 11.59 -10.50 12.82
N ASN A 99 12.29 -9.49 12.30
CA ASN A 99 13.14 -8.60 13.09
C ASN A 99 13.37 -7.29 12.34
N GLU A 100 12.74 -6.21 12.81
CA GLU A 100 12.82 -4.89 12.17
C GLU A 100 14.24 -4.29 12.15
N ASN A 101 15.14 -4.76 13.03
CA ASN A 101 16.55 -4.32 13.00
C ASN A 101 17.35 -4.99 11.87
N ASN A 102 16.86 -6.11 11.33
CA ASN A 102 17.45 -6.77 10.18
C ASN A 102 16.87 -6.15 8.90
N CYS A 103 17.58 -5.15 8.40
CA CYS A 103 17.14 -4.32 7.28
C CYS A 103 18.34 -3.86 6.43
N ILE A 104 18.05 -3.45 5.20
CA ILE A 104 19.03 -2.86 4.28
C ILE A 104 18.44 -1.60 3.63
N ASP A 105 19.23 -0.54 3.51
CA ASP A 105 18.82 0.63 2.72
C ASP A 105 19.02 0.33 1.23
N ILE A 106 17.92 0.32 0.47
CA ILE A 106 17.93 -0.14 -0.93
C ILE A 106 18.68 0.82 -1.86
N ARG A 107 19.01 2.03 -1.39
CA ARG A 107 19.75 3.02 -2.20
C ARG A 107 21.24 2.71 -2.28
N THR A 108 21.77 1.96 -1.30
CA THR A 108 23.21 1.77 -1.12
C THR A 108 23.63 0.32 -0.90
N GLY A 109 22.72 -0.54 -0.43
CA GLY A 109 23.02 -1.94 -0.14
C GLY A 109 22.77 -2.90 -1.31
N ASP A 110 23.34 -4.09 -1.23
CA ASP A 110 23.04 -5.19 -2.14
C ASP A 110 21.71 -5.85 -1.76
N VAL A 111 20.65 -5.38 -2.42
CA VAL A 111 19.28 -5.83 -2.16
C VAL A 111 19.08 -7.31 -2.51
N LYS A 112 19.75 -7.82 -3.54
CA LYS A 112 19.59 -9.22 -3.96
C LYS A 112 20.24 -10.15 -2.94
N GLU A 113 21.47 -9.85 -2.55
CA GLU A 113 22.17 -10.63 -1.52
C GLU A 113 21.38 -10.61 -0.20
N PHE A 114 20.80 -9.47 0.17
CA PHE A 114 19.95 -9.38 1.36
C PHE A 114 18.69 -10.25 1.27
N ILE A 115 17.99 -10.26 0.14
CA ILE A 115 16.80 -11.10 -0.06
C ILE A 115 17.20 -12.58 0.04
N GLU A 116 18.22 -13.01 -0.71
CA GLU A 116 18.69 -14.41 -0.73
C GLU A 116 19.12 -14.91 0.66
N ALA A 117 19.69 -14.03 1.50
CA ALA A 117 20.08 -14.39 2.86
C ALA A 117 18.88 -14.59 3.82
N ASN A 118 17.70 -14.05 3.49
CA ASN A 118 16.55 -13.97 4.39
C ASN A 118 15.29 -14.69 3.88
N GLU A 119 15.21 -15.07 2.60
CA GLU A 119 14.22 -16.03 2.10
C GLU A 119 14.57 -17.45 2.58
N LYS A 120 13.76 -18.02 3.48
CA LYS A 120 13.91 -19.39 3.99
C LYS A 120 12.60 -20.15 3.97
#